data_AF-A0A9P6IYL5-F1
#
_entry.id   AF-A0A9P6IYL5-F1
#
_cell.length_a   1.000
_cell.length_b   1.000
_cell.length_c   1.000
_cell.angle_alpha   90.00
_cell.angle_beta   90.00
_cell.angle_gamma   90.00
#
_symmetry.space_group_name_H-M   'P 1'
#
loop_
_entity.id
_entity.type
_entity.pdbx_description
1 polymer ?
#
loop_
_entity_poly.entity_id
_entity_poly.type
_entity_poly.pdbx_seq_one_letter_code
_entity_poly.pdbx_strand_id
1 'polypeptide(L)'
;MTINECQPEVIDDVEKLSAAVDDLSQRDTLYVDCEGDRLSRYGALYTVQIYDGNPQRRVYLVDVDVLGESAFDSVSTLGNTLRALLETKRLMFFDPRADVDALWNLYQVMPGNVLCLQLAEVAHRRRTKPYASWEPTYVNGLAKCIDLYCRGTLTRNESAIKTRVSLELKAGRFQYSDFKLSSPKSSQDIRTYACVDVLCLPELEKRVWQGTLCSGGERWVLENSSSRCARAKGYVGQEVFRSKNNAIPPAFSYKHHEGLLCRLLSMHQSFYTFREFRFK
;
A
#
# COMPACT_ATOMS: atom_id res chain seq x y z
N MET A 1 -18.45 15.44 8.62
CA MET A 1 -17.43 14.88 9.51
C MET A 1 -16.10 15.49 9.10
N THR A 2 -15.40 16.12 10.05
CA THR A 2 -14.05 16.64 9.82
C THR A 2 -13.09 15.46 9.89
N ILE A 3 -12.28 15.27 8.86
CA ILE A 3 -11.23 14.26 8.84
C ILE A 3 -10.06 14.86 9.61
N ASN A 4 -9.58 14.18 10.66
CA ASN A 4 -8.39 14.60 11.41
C ASN A 4 -7.18 14.60 10.49
N GLU A 5 -6.22 15.50 10.63
CA GLU A 5 -4.98 15.47 9.83
C GLU A 5 -4.12 14.24 10.14
N CYS A 6 -3.28 13.83 9.19
CA CYS A 6 -2.29 12.79 9.39
C CYS A 6 -1.36 13.08 10.57
N GLN A 7 -0.97 12.03 11.28
CA GLN A 7 -0.05 12.10 12.41
C GLN A 7 1.26 11.40 12.00
N PRO A 8 2.21 12.11 11.35
CA PRO A 8 3.53 11.56 11.07
C PRO A 8 4.29 11.34 12.37
N GLU A 9 4.75 10.12 12.61
CA GLU A 9 5.65 9.78 13.71
C GLU A 9 7.02 9.41 13.14
N VAL A 10 8.02 10.25 13.41
CA VAL A 10 9.39 10.03 12.95
C VAL A 10 10.08 9.04 13.89
N ILE A 11 10.61 7.97 13.31
CA ILE A 11 11.30 6.90 14.01
C ILE A 11 12.78 6.98 13.62
N ASP A 12 13.57 7.63 14.46
CA ASP A 12 14.98 7.96 14.26
C ASP A 12 15.90 7.35 15.34
N ASP A 13 15.34 6.58 16.26
CA ASP A 13 16.06 5.85 17.29
C ASP A 13 15.46 4.45 17.53
N VAL A 14 16.24 3.58 18.18
CA VAL A 14 15.89 2.16 18.38
C VAL A 14 14.75 1.96 19.39
N GLU A 15 14.54 2.90 20.33
CA GLU A 15 13.48 2.80 21.33
C GLU A 15 12.11 3.07 20.67
N LYS A 16 12.02 4.14 19.88
CA LYS A 16 10.85 4.43 19.04
C LYS A 16 10.61 3.32 18.03
N LEU A 17 11.67 2.79 17.42
CA LEU A 17 11.56 1.68 16.47
C LEU A 17 10.97 0.44 17.13
N SER A 18 11.46 0.08 18.32
CA SER A 18 10.90 -1.02 19.10
C SER A 18 9.39 -0.83 19.34
N ALA A 19 8.98 0.35 19.80
CA ALA A 19 7.57 0.65 20.05
C ALA A 19 6.71 0.59 18.77
N ALA A 20 7.21 1.14 17.66
CA ALA A 20 6.54 1.09 16.37
C ALA A 20 6.40 -0.35 15.84
N VAL A 21 7.46 -1.16 15.93
CA VAL A 21 7.42 -2.58 15.53
C VAL A 21 6.43 -3.36 16.39
N ASP A 22 6.39 -3.13 17.69
CA ASP A 22 5.42 -3.79 18.58
C ASP A 22 3.97 -3.43 18.21
N ASP A 23 3.66 -2.16 17.94
CA ASP A 23 2.33 -1.74 17.48
C ASP A 23 1.96 -2.34 16.11
N LEU A 24 2.86 -2.23 15.13
CA LEU A 24 2.68 -2.77 13.78
C LEU A 24 2.54 -4.29 13.77
N SER A 25 3.16 -5.00 14.72
CA SER A 25 3.06 -6.46 14.84
C SER A 25 1.63 -6.94 15.10
N GLN A 26 0.77 -6.10 15.69
CA GLN A 26 -0.63 -6.38 15.99
C GLN A 26 -1.54 -6.34 14.76
N ARG A 27 -1.00 -5.98 13.59
CA ARG A 27 -1.75 -5.78 12.36
C ARG A 27 -1.33 -6.83 11.33
N ASP A 28 -2.29 -7.33 10.57
CA ASP A 28 -2.02 -8.32 9.53
C ASP A 28 -1.62 -7.68 8.19
N THR A 29 -2.07 -6.45 7.98
CA THR A 29 -1.90 -5.73 6.71
C THR A 29 -1.26 -4.38 6.95
N LEU A 30 -0.19 -4.10 6.22
CA LEU A 30 0.55 -2.85 6.26
C LEU A 30 0.58 -2.22 4.87
N TYR A 31 0.47 -0.90 4.82
CA TYR A 31 0.58 -0.08 3.62
C TYR A 31 1.94 0.61 3.66
N VAL A 32 2.73 0.38 2.62
CA VAL A 32 4.15 0.71 2.64
C VAL A 32 4.51 1.47 1.37
N ASP A 33 5.38 2.46 1.53
CA ASP A 33 6.05 3.19 0.47
C ASP A 33 7.47 3.55 0.94
N CYS A 34 8.37 3.89 0.02
CA CYS A 34 9.74 4.27 0.34
C CYS A 34 10.16 5.55 -0.40
N GLU A 35 11.03 6.33 0.24
CA GLU A 35 11.63 7.52 -0.37
C GLU A 35 13.15 7.46 -0.33
N GLY A 36 13.81 7.97 -1.37
CA GLY A 36 15.26 7.89 -1.53
C GLY A 36 15.82 8.58 -2.77
N ASP A 37 17.12 8.82 -2.82
CA ASP A 37 17.78 9.31 -4.05
C ASP A 37 18.00 8.15 -5.03
N ARG A 38 17.51 8.30 -6.28
CA ARG A 38 17.58 7.26 -7.31
C ARG A 38 17.18 5.88 -6.75
N LEU A 39 16.08 5.85 -6.00
CA LEU A 39 15.60 4.71 -5.22
C LEU A 39 15.68 3.40 -6.00
N SER A 40 16.71 2.61 -5.70
CA SER A 40 17.09 1.36 -6.35
C SER A 40 18.33 0.81 -5.66
N ARG A 41 18.84 -0.33 -6.14
CA ARG A 41 20.15 -0.89 -5.78
C ARG A 41 21.36 0.01 -6.00
N TYR A 42 21.23 1.08 -6.80
CA TYR A 42 22.32 2.00 -7.12
C TYR A 42 22.15 3.38 -6.47
N GLY A 43 21.10 3.55 -5.68
CA GLY A 43 20.76 4.80 -5.02
C GLY A 43 20.90 4.69 -3.51
N ALA A 44 20.03 5.41 -2.81
CA ALA A 44 19.89 5.36 -1.37
C ALA A 44 18.42 5.22 -0.98
N LEU A 45 18.18 4.60 0.17
CA LEU A 45 16.88 4.57 0.85
C LEU A 45 16.97 5.49 2.07
N TYR A 46 16.11 6.49 2.15
CA TYR A 46 16.10 7.44 3.26
C TYR A 46 14.95 7.19 4.23
N THR A 47 13.79 6.78 3.74
CA THR A 47 12.62 6.59 4.59
C THR A 47 11.78 5.42 4.14
N VAL A 48 11.28 4.65 5.10
CA VAL A 48 10.17 3.70 4.89
C VAL A 48 8.93 4.28 5.57
N GLN A 49 7.86 4.48 4.82
CA GLN A 49 6.58 4.92 5.35
C GLN A 49 5.68 3.73 5.59
N ILE A 50 5.08 3.62 6.78
CA ILE A 50 4.23 2.49 7.14
C ILE A 50 2.95 3.00 7.79
N TYR A 51 1.83 2.61 7.19
CA TYR A 51 0.50 2.82 7.74
C TYR A 51 -0.19 1.46 7.92
N ASP A 52 -0.97 1.31 8.97
CA ASP A 52 -1.68 0.08 9.32
C ASP A 52 -3.21 0.20 9.15
N GLY A 53 -3.67 1.31 8.56
CA GLY A 53 -5.10 1.60 8.40
C GLY A 53 -5.79 2.14 9.65
N ASN A 54 -5.06 2.48 10.72
CA ASN A 54 -5.65 2.96 11.97
C ASN A 54 -6.44 4.28 11.80
N PRO A 55 -7.69 4.41 12.31
CA PRO A 55 -8.50 5.63 12.19
C PRO A 55 -7.86 6.92 12.73
N GLN A 56 -6.90 6.80 13.64
CA GLN A 56 -6.09 7.91 14.15
C GLN A 56 -5.13 8.49 13.11
N ARG A 57 -4.99 7.85 11.93
CA ARG A 57 -4.16 8.28 10.80
C ARG A 57 -2.69 8.50 11.17
N ARG A 58 -2.19 7.66 12.08
CA ARG A 58 -0.78 7.61 12.47
C ARG A 58 0.02 6.88 11.39
N VAL A 59 1.08 7.52 10.91
CA VAL A 59 2.00 6.93 9.92
C VAL A 59 3.39 6.94 10.50
N TYR A 60 4.02 5.77 10.53
CA TYR A 60 5.41 5.63 10.96
C TYR A 60 6.33 5.99 9.79
N LEU A 61 7.21 6.95 10.02
CA LEU A 61 8.23 7.38 9.07
C LEU A 61 9.58 6.92 9.63
N VAL A 62 10.03 5.76 9.21
CA VAL A 62 11.30 5.17 9.68
C VAL A 62 12.46 5.83 8.96
N ASP A 63 13.30 6.57 9.69
CA ASP A 63 14.48 7.24 9.16
C ASP A 63 15.62 6.24 8.98
N VAL A 64 15.69 5.66 7.78
CA VAL A 64 16.72 4.68 7.42
C VAL A 64 18.09 5.34 7.23
N ASP A 65 18.13 6.63 6.90
CA ASP A 65 19.38 7.38 6.77
C ASP A 65 20.09 7.50 8.13
N VAL A 66 19.32 7.67 9.21
CA VAL A 66 19.84 7.71 10.59
C VAL A 66 20.06 6.31 11.16
N LEU A 67 19.10 5.41 11.02
CA LEU A 67 19.13 4.10 11.68
C LEU A 67 19.99 3.05 10.94
N GLY A 68 20.22 3.21 9.64
CA GLY A 68 20.94 2.24 8.83
C GLY A 68 20.35 0.83 8.91
N GLU A 69 21.20 -0.19 9.09
CA GLU A 69 20.77 -1.59 9.25
C GLU A 69 19.90 -1.80 10.51
N SER A 70 20.13 -1.03 11.58
CA SER A 70 19.34 -1.11 12.81
C SER A 70 17.87 -0.81 12.58
N ALA A 71 17.50 -0.09 11.50
CA ALA A 71 16.10 0.12 11.10
C ALA A 71 15.35 -1.19 10.88
N PHE A 72 16.06 -2.24 10.44
CA PHE A 72 15.46 -3.51 10.03
C PHE A 72 15.72 -4.64 11.02
N ASP A 73 16.86 -4.62 11.71
CA ASP A 73 17.35 -5.75 12.50
C ASP A 73 17.23 -5.55 14.02
N SER A 74 16.87 -4.35 14.49
CA SER A 74 16.61 -4.13 15.92
C SER A 74 15.39 -4.92 16.37
N VAL A 75 15.57 -5.62 17.48
CA VAL A 75 14.54 -6.47 18.10
C VAL A 75 13.67 -5.62 19.02
N SER A 76 12.36 -5.70 18.84
CA SER A 76 11.37 -5.05 19.66
C SER A 76 11.13 -5.76 20.99
N THR A 77 10.33 -5.19 21.89
CA THR A 77 10.06 -5.82 23.19
C THR A 77 9.30 -7.15 23.07
N LEU A 78 8.51 -7.31 21.99
CA LEU A 78 7.80 -8.55 21.68
C LEU A 78 8.62 -9.52 20.82
N GLY A 79 9.92 -9.26 20.61
CA GLY A 79 10.82 -10.15 19.87
C GLY A 79 10.66 -10.10 18.34
N ASN A 80 10.00 -9.06 17.81
CA ASN A 80 9.86 -8.86 16.36
C ASN A 80 10.95 -7.91 15.84
N THR A 81 11.18 -7.92 14.53
CA THR A 81 11.98 -6.90 13.85
C THR A 81 11.19 -6.31 12.70
N LEU A 82 11.54 -5.11 12.24
CA LEU A 82 10.88 -4.53 11.08
C LEU A 82 11.08 -5.40 9.83
N ARG A 83 12.27 -6.02 9.67
CA ARG A 83 12.53 -7.02 8.63
C ARG A 83 11.50 -8.14 8.69
N ALA A 84 11.33 -8.78 9.85
CA ALA A 84 10.38 -9.88 10.01
C ALA A 84 8.95 -9.47 9.64
N LEU A 85 8.52 -8.25 10.02
CA LEU A 85 7.21 -7.74 9.63
C LEU A 85 7.09 -7.56 8.12
N LEU A 86 8.07 -6.95 7.46
CA LEU A 86 8.06 -6.76 6.00
C LEU A 86 8.10 -8.08 5.23
N GLU A 87 8.77 -9.11 5.76
CA GLU A 87 8.90 -10.41 5.09
C GLU A 87 7.68 -11.32 5.31
N THR A 88 6.91 -11.11 6.38
CA THR A 88 5.83 -12.04 6.77
C THR A 88 4.41 -11.46 6.66
N LYS A 89 4.23 -10.15 6.85
CA LYS A 89 2.90 -9.50 6.84
C LYS A 89 2.39 -9.31 5.42
N ARG A 90 1.08 -9.09 5.27
CA ARG A 90 0.47 -8.70 3.99
C ARG A 90 0.83 -7.24 3.72
N LEU A 91 1.54 -6.97 2.63
CA LEU A 91 2.02 -5.64 2.30
C LEU A 91 1.30 -5.08 1.08
N MET A 92 0.84 -3.84 1.21
CA MET A 92 0.18 -3.09 0.15
C MET A 92 1.09 -1.97 -0.30
N PHE A 93 1.58 -2.06 -1.53
CA PHE A 93 2.39 -1.01 -2.16
C PHE A 93 1.66 -0.40 -3.34
N PHE A 94 1.87 0.90 -3.58
CA PHE A 94 1.58 1.47 -4.87
C PHE A 94 2.82 1.40 -5.77
N ASP A 95 2.90 0.33 -6.57
CA ASP A 95 4.01 0.07 -7.49
C ASP A 95 5.38 -0.23 -6.82
N PRO A 96 5.58 -1.45 -6.27
CA PRO A 96 6.69 -1.78 -5.36
C PRO A 96 8.07 -1.92 -6.02
N ARG A 97 8.22 -1.58 -7.31
CA ARG A 97 9.40 -2.01 -8.09
C ARG A 97 10.70 -1.40 -7.58
N ALA A 98 10.69 -0.09 -7.33
CA ALA A 98 11.86 0.64 -6.85
C ALA A 98 12.11 0.35 -5.37
N ASP A 99 11.03 0.31 -4.58
CA ASP A 99 11.04 0.06 -3.13
C ASP A 99 11.66 -1.29 -2.81
N VAL A 100 11.16 -2.35 -3.45
CA VAL A 100 11.64 -3.73 -3.23
C VAL A 100 13.07 -3.90 -3.76
N ASP A 101 13.44 -3.22 -4.86
CA ASP A 101 14.82 -3.24 -5.35
C ASP A 101 15.79 -2.61 -4.35
N ALA A 102 15.41 -1.48 -3.75
CA ALA A 102 16.20 -0.80 -2.74
C ALA A 102 16.28 -1.61 -1.44
N LEU A 103 15.13 -2.05 -0.91
CA LEU A 103 15.04 -2.87 0.31
C LEU A 103 15.90 -4.15 0.21
N TRP A 104 15.83 -4.84 -0.93
CA TRP A 104 16.60 -6.06 -1.14
C TRP A 104 18.09 -5.78 -1.32
N ASN A 105 18.47 -4.94 -2.27
CA ASN A 105 19.87 -4.83 -2.65
C ASN A 105 20.69 -4.00 -1.66
N LEU A 106 20.07 -3.07 -0.94
CA LEU A 106 20.76 -2.23 0.04
C LEU A 106 20.72 -2.83 1.46
N TYR A 107 19.65 -3.54 1.84
CA TYR A 107 19.44 -4.01 3.22
C TYR A 107 19.08 -5.51 3.35
N GLN A 108 19.06 -6.26 2.24
CA GLN A 108 18.69 -7.68 2.19
C GLN A 108 17.28 -7.99 2.72
N VAL A 109 16.37 -7.01 2.69
CA VAL A 109 14.97 -7.20 3.12
C VAL A 109 14.15 -7.62 1.90
N MET A 110 13.48 -8.77 1.96
CA MET A 110 12.64 -9.25 0.86
C MET A 110 11.16 -9.24 1.21
N PRO A 111 10.42 -8.15 0.90
CA PRO A 111 8.97 -8.09 1.05
C PRO A 111 8.26 -9.35 0.53
N GLY A 112 7.61 -10.09 1.43
CA GLY A 112 7.15 -11.46 1.14
C GLY A 112 5.76 -11.54 0.50
N ASN A 113 4.76 -10.92 1.13
CA ASN A 113 3.35 -11.00 0.69
C ASN A 113 2.88 -9.66 0.12
N VAL A 114 3.49 -9.24 -0.97
CA VAL A 114 3.24 -7.94 -1.61
C VAL A 114 2.07 -8.01 -2.59
N LEU A 115 1.13 -7.07 -2.44
CA LEU A 115 0.11 -6.75 -3.42
C LEU A 115 0.36 -5.36 -4.00
N CYS A 116 0.43 -5.28 -5.32
CA CYS A 116 0.61 -4.03 -6.05
C CYS A 116 -0.75 -3.40 -6.40
N LEU A 117 -1.10 -2.30 -5.71
CA LEU A 117 -2.38 -1.62 -5.91
C LEU A 117 -2.51 -0.96 -7.30
N GLN A 118 -1.40 -0.60 -7.93
CA GLN A 118 -1.40 -0.13 -9.33
C GLN A 118 -1.85 -1.23 -10.30
N LEU A 119 -1.47 -2.50 -10.06
CA LEU A 119 -1.94 -3.63 -10.86
C LEU A 119 -3.40 -3.98 -10.53
N ALA A 120 -3.80 -3.91 -9.25
CA ALA A 120 -5.19 -4.08 -8.85
C ALA A 120 -6.10 -3.06 -9.55
N GLU A 121 -5.66 -1.79 -9.65
CA GLU A 121 -6.36 -0.75 -10.40
C GLU A 121 -6.52 -1.09 -11.89
N VAL A 122 -5.46 -1.60 -12.54
CA VAL A 122 -5.52 -2.03 -13.94
C VAL A 122 -6.52 -3.16 -14.13
N ALA A 123 -6.49 -4.17 -13.25
CA ALA A 123 -7.43 -5.29 -13.28
C ALA A 123 -8.87 -4.82 -13.06
N HIS A 124 -9.08 -3.89 -12.13
CA HIS A 124 -10.38 -3.30 -11.87
C HIS A 124 -10.93 -2.53 -13.07
N ARG A 125 -10.09 -1.75 -13.77
CA ARG A 125 -10.49 -1.06 -15.01
C ARG A 125 -10.84 -2.03 -16.13
N ARG A 126 -10.05 -3.10 -16.32
CA ARG A 126 -10.34 -4.16 -17.31
C ARG A 126 -11.73 -4.76 -17.10
N ARG A 127 -12.10 -5.01 -15.84
CA ARG A 127 -13.41 -5.59 -15.50
C ARG A 127 -14.56 -4.61 -15.67
N THR A 128 -14.39 -3.36 -15.26
CA THR A 128 -15.49 -2.39 -15.17
C THR A 128 -15.78 -1.64 -16.47
N LYS A 129 -14.86 -1.67 -17.44
CA LYS A 129 -15.03 -1.03 -18.75
C LYS A 129 -14.89 -2.03 -19.92
N PRO A 130 -15.71 -3.09 -19.97
CA PRO A 130 -15.57 -4.17 -20.96
C PRO A 130 -15.88 -3.75 -22.41
N TYR A 131 -16.60 -2.64 -22.62
CA TYR A 131 -16.98 -2.14 -23.94
C TYR A 131 -16.03 -1.07 -24.51
N ALA A 132 -15.03 -0.63 -23.76
CA ALA A 132 -13.95 0.13 -24.35
C ALA A 132 -13.12 -0.87 -25.16
N SER A 133 -13.06 -0.68 -26.48
CA SER A 133 -12.30 -1.51 -27.44
C SER A 133 -10.78 -1.56 -27.21
N TRP A 134 -10.32 -1.18 -26.02
CA TRP A 134 -8.93 -1.08 -25.64
C TRP A 134 -8.76 -1.62 -24.22
N GLU A 135 -8.04 -2.73 -24.10
CA GLU A 135 -7.43 -3.09 -22.83
C GLU A 135 -6.59 -1.90 -22.33
N PRO A 136 -6.58 -1.59 -21.02
CA PRO A 136 -5.63 -0.65 -20.46
C PRO A 136 -4.19 -0.92 -20.92
N THR A 137 -3.69 -0.09 -21.83
CA THR A 137 -2.29 -0.14 -22.32
C THR A 137 -1.33 0.62 -21.41
N TYR A 138 -1.86 1.28 -20.37
CA TYR A 138 -1.10 2.12 -19.45
C TYR A 138 -1.56 1.93 -18.00
N VAL A 139 -0.65 2.26 -17.09
CA VAL A 139 -0.89 2.35 -15.65
C VAL A 139 -1.22 3.79 -15.25
N ASN A 140 -2.07 3.98 -14.26
CA ASN A 140 -2.25 5.29 -13.62
C ASN A 140 -1.18 5.47 -12.52
N GLY A 141 -0.69 6.71 -12.37
CA GLY A 141 0.13 7.08 -11.22
C GLY A 141 -0.74 7.32 -9.97
N LEU A 142 -0.11 7.32 -8.78
CA LEU A 142 -0.82 7.38 -7.50
C LEU A 142 -1.74 8.59 -7.40
N ALA A 143 -1.25 9.79 -7.75
CA ALA A 143 -2.06 11.02 -7.72
C ALA A 143 -3.38 10.88 -8.49
N LYS A 144 -3.34 10.26 -9.68
CA LYS A 144 -4.56 10.03 -10.48
C LYS A 144 -5.46 8.99 -9.84
N CYS A 145 -4.91 7.96 -9.20
CA CYS A 145 -5.70 6.98 -8.46
C CYS A 145 -6.39 7.61 -7.23
N ILE A 146 -5.71 8.50 -6.51
CA ILE A 146 -6.30 9.26 -5.41
C ILE A 146 -7.52 10.06 -5.90
N ASP A 147 -7.38 10.80 -7.00
CA ASP A 147 -8.46 11.62 -7.57
C ASP A 147 -9.67 10.81 -8.02
N LEU A 148 -9.44 9.59 -8.49
CA LEU A 148 -10.49 8.69 -9.01
C LEU A 148 -11.19 7.89 -7.91
N TYR A 149 -10.45 7.41 -6.91
CA TYR A 149 -10.93 6.39 -5.98
C TYR A 149 -10.96 6.82 -4.52
N CYS A 150 -10.14 7.79 -4.11
CA CYS A 150 -9.94 8.15 -2.70
C CYS A 150 -10.44 9.57 -2.38
N ARG A 151 -11.48 10.03 -3.09
CA ARG A 151 -12.09 11.34 -2.82
C ARG A 151 -12.62 11.41 -1.41
N GLY A 152 -12.18 12.41 -0.66
CA GLY A 152 -12.55 12.58 0.74
C GLY A 152 -11.77 11.69 1.71
N THR A 153 -10.67 11.05 1.30
CA THR A 153 -9.75 10.38 2.23
C THR A 153 -8.72 11.35 2.81
N LEU A 154 -8.34 12.36 2.05
CA LEU A 154 -7.35 13.37 2.43
C LEU A 154 -8.04 14.67 2.82
N THR A 155 -7.42 15.42 3.74
CA THR A 155 -7.83 16.80 4.01
C THR A 155 -7.46 17.70 2.82
N ARG A 156 -8.05 18.90 2.77
CA ARG A 156 -7.70 19.91 1.76
C ARG A 156 -6.22 20.29 1.85
N ASN A 157 -5.69 20.38 3.08
CA ASN A 157 -4.31 20.73 3.36
C ASN A 157 -3.34 19.65 2.84
N GLU A 158 -3.60 18.38 3.18
CA GLU A 158 -2.80 17.23 2.71
C GLU A 158 -2.76 17.13 1.17
N SER A 159 -3.92 17.28 0.53
CA SER A 159 -4.01 17.29 -0.94
C SER A 159 -3.20 18.43 -1.56
N ALA A 160 -3.25 19.62 -0.96
CA ALA A 160 -2.50 20.78 -1.41
C ALA A 160 -0.99 20.60 -1.23
N ILE A 161 -0.56 20.05 -0.09
CA ILE A 161 0.86 19.72 0.19
C ILE A 161 1.36 18.68 -0.82
N LYS A 162 0.64 17.57 -1.02
CA LYS A 162 1.03 16.51 -1.98
C LYS A 162 1.23 17.07 -3.37
N THR A 163 0.31 17.94 -3.80
CA THR A 163 0.37 18.60 -5.12
C THR A 163 1.58 19.53 -5.21
N ARG A 164 1.75 20.43 -4.23
CA ARG A 164 2.82 21.42 -4.23
C ARG A 164 4.21 20.79 -4.21
N VAL A 165 4.48 19.88 -3.27
CA VAL A 165 5.79 19.22 -3.15
C VAL A 165 6.09 18.40 -4.42
N SER A 166 5.08 17.73 -5.01
CA SER A 166 5.24 17.04 -6.30
C SER A 166 5.66 17.98 -7.43
N LEU A 167 5.11 19.20 -7.48
CA LEU A 167 5.47 20.21 -8.48
C LEU A 167 6.87 20.78 -8.22
N GLU A 168 7.26 20.96 -6.96
CA GLU A 168 8.58 21.46 -6.58
C GLU A 168 9.70 20.44 -6.86
N LEU A 169 9.44 19.16 -6.63
CA LEU A 169 10.31 18.06 -7.08
C LEU A 169 10.51 18.09 -8.60
N LYS A 170 9.41 18.18 -9.37
CA LYS A 170 9.47 18.27 -10.85
C LYS A 170 10.21 19.52 -11.33
N ALA A 171 10.12 20.61 -10.58
CA ALA A 171 10.83 21.85 -10.87
C ALA A 171 12.29 21.85 -10.38
N GLY A 172 12.76 20.78 -9.74
CA GLY A 172 14.12 20.69 -9.17
C GLY A 172 14.37 21.61 -7.98
N ARG A 173 13.30 22.17 -7.37
CA ARG A 173 13.39 23.02 -6.18
C ARG A 173 13.53 22.21 -4.90
N PHE A 174 12.95 21.02 -4.89
CA PHE A 174 13.30 19.96 -3.94
C PHE A 174 14.14 18.90 -4.64
N GLN A 175 15.11 18.37 -3.92
CA GLN A 175 15.87 17.19 -4.28
C GLN A 175 15.41 16.03 -3.41
N TYR A 176 15.57 14.80 -3.88
CA TYR A 176 15.25 13.62 -3.07
C TYR A 176 16.07 13.55 -1.76
N SER A 177 17.25 14.18 -1.71
CA SER A 177 18.01 14.35 -0.46
C SER A 177 17.30 15.21 0.59
N ASP A 178 16.35 16.06 0.20
CA ASP A 178 15.55 16.85 1.15
C ASP A 178 14.52 15.98 1.90
N PHE A 179 14.32 14.73 1.47
CA PHE A 179 13.47 13.73 2.14
C PHE A 179 14.17 12.99 3.27
N LYS A 180 15.47 13.22 3.49
CA LYS A 180 16.13 12.79 4.73
C LYS A 180 15.44 13.46 5.91
N LEU A 181 14.82 12.68 6.80
CA LEU A 181 14.01 13.25 7.87
C LEU A 181 14.84 14.04 8.87
N SER A 182 16.11 13.67 9.03
CA SER A 182 17.15 14.39 9.78
C SER A 182 17.67 15.69 9.13
N SER A 183 17.34 15.97 7.86
CA SER A 183 17.80 17.19 7.18
C SER A 183 17.19 18.44 7.79
N PRO A 184 17.95 19.56 7.93
CA PRO A 184 17.38 20.86 8.33
C PRO A 184 16.27 21.37 7.40
N LYS A 185 16.19 20.85 6.17
CA LYS A 185 15.13 21.17 5.19
C LYS A 185 13.90 20.26 5.30
N SER A 186 13.95 19.21 6.13
CA SER A 186 12.84 18.30 6.42
C SER A 186 11.71 19.04 7.13
N SER A 187 10.76 19.55 6.34
CA SER A 187 9.62 20.30 6.84
C SER A 187 8.45 19.39 7.18
N GLN A 188 7.48 19.94 7.91
CA GLN A 188 6.21 19.26 8.15
C GLN A 188 5.49 18.89 6.84
N ASP A 189 5.72 19.66 5.77
CA ASP A 189 5.16 19.37 4.45
C ASP A 189 5.76 18.10 3.83
N ILE A 190 7.06 17.88 3.98
CA ILE A 190 7.74 16.68 3.47
C ILE A 190 7.24 15.44 4.22
N ARG A 191 7.10 15.54 5.55
CA ARG A 191 6.50 14.46 6.36
C ARG A 191 5.05 14.19 5.96
N THR A 192 4.27 15.25 5.74
CA THR A 192 2.86 15.13 5.29
C THR A 192 2.77 14.51 3.89
N TYR A 193 3.67 14.91 2.98
CA TYR A 193 3.79 14.33 1.66
C TYR A 193 4.00 12.81 1.73
N ALA A 194 4.98 12.37 2.51
CA ALA A 194 5.32 10.96 2.70
C ALA A 194 4.14 10.18 3.34
N CYS A 195 3.43 10.78 4.29
CA CYS A 195 2.20 10.20 4.84
C CYS A 195 1.13 9.97 3.78
N VAL A 196 0.92 10.92 2.87
CA VAL A 196 -0.13 10.84 1.85
C VAL A 196 0.05 9.64 0.92
N ASP A 197 1.29 9.24 0.64
CA ASP A 197 1.58 8.10 -0.23
C ASP A 197 1.00 6.77 0.29
N VAL A 198 0.95 6.60 1.61
CA VAL A 198 0.38 5.39 2.24
C VAL A 198 -1.05 5.57 2.77
N LEU A 199 -1.44 6.79 3.17
CA LEU A 199 -2.74 7.05 3.83
C LEU A 199 -3.95 6.75 2.96
N CYS A 200 -3.82 6.93 1.65
CA CYS A 200 -4.90 6.74 0.70
C CYS A 200 -5.03 5.28 0.23
N LEU A 201 -4.03 4.44 0.52
CA LEU A 201 -3.96 3.05 0.05
C LEU A 201 -5.04 2.12 0.63
N PRO A 202 -5.51 2.25 1.88
CA PRO A 202 -6.63 1.44 2.37
C PRO A 202 -7.93 1.68 1.60
N GLU A 203 -8.25 2.95 1.31
CA GLU A 203 -9.44 3.27 0.52
C GLU A 203 -9.26 2.79 -0.92
N LEU A 204 -8.05 2.92 -1.49
CA LEU A 204 -7.76 2.37 -2.80
C LEU A 204 -7.95 0.85 -2.84
N GLU A 205 -7.38 0.10 -1.88
CA GLU A 205 -7.54 -1.36 -1.74
C GLU A 205 -9.03 -1.73 -1.72
N LYS A 206 -9.83 -1.06 -0.89
CA LYS A 206 -11.27 -1.28 -0.82
C LYS A 206 -11.98 -1.10 -2.17
N ARG A 207 -11.55 -0.14 -2.97
CA ARG A 207 -12.20 0.22 -4.25
C ARG A 207 -11.78 -0.68 -5.41
N VAL A 208 -10.52 -1.11 -5.46
CA VAL A 208 -9.95 -1.80 -6.63
C VAL A 208 -9.57 -3.25 -6.38
N TRP A 209 -9.60 -3.70 -5.13
CA TRP A 209 -9.23 -5.07 -4.75
C TRP A 209 -10.39 -5.78 -4.05
N GLN A 210 -10.71 -5.39 -2.81
CA GLN A 210 -11.54 -6.18 -1.88
C GLN A 210 -12.94 -6.54 -2.45
N GLY A 211 -13.11 -7.80 -2.86
CA GLY A 211 -14.37 -8.31 -3.41
C GLY A 211 -14.78 -7.66 -4.74
N THR A 212 -13.85 -6.96 -5.41
CA THR A 212 -14.15 -6.20 -6.63
C THR A 212 -13.68 -6.89 -7.89
N LEU A 213 -12.88 -7.95 -7.81
CA LEU A 213 -12.31 -8.66 -8.96
C LEU A 213 -12.87 -10.08 -9.03
N CYS A 214 -12.88 -10.68 -10.23
CA CYS A 214 -13.08 -12.12 -10.36
C CYS A 214 -11.80 -12.87 -9.99
N SER A 215 -11.90 -14.17 -9.70
CA SER A 215 -10.74 -14.98 -9.29
C SER A 215 -9.60 -14.97 -10.32
N GLY A 216 -9.91 -14.83 -11.61
CA GLY A 216 -8.90 -14.67 -12.66
C GLY A 216 -8.15 -13.34 -12.58
N GLY A 217 -8.86 -12.25 -12.27
CA GLY A 217 -8.26 -10.93 -12.06
C GLY A 217 -7.40 -10.89 -10.80
N GLU A 218 -7.88 -11.48 -9.70
CA GLU A 218 -7.12 -11.59 -8.45
C GLU A 218 -5.82 -12.36 -8.65
N ARG A 219 -5.90 -13.54 -9.28
CA ARG A 219 -4.72 -14.35 -9.61
C ARG A 219 -3.72 -13.56 -10.44
N TRP A 220 -4.18 -12.86 -11.48
CA TRP A 220 -3.31 -12.05 -12.33
C TRP A 220 -2.57 -10.97 -11.53
N VAL A 221 -3.26 -10.27 -10.63
CA VAL A 221 -2.64 -9.24 -9.78
C VAL A 221 -1.59 -9.85 -8.86
N LEU A 222 -1.89 -10.97 -8.20
CA LEU A 222 -0.96 -11.64 -7.29
C LEU A 222 0.31 -12.11 -8.03
N GLU A 223 0.15 -12.84 -9.14
CA GLU A 223 1.27 -13.33 -9.96
C GLU A 223 2.17 -12.20 -10.46
N ASN A 224 1.56 -11.09 -10.91
CA ASN A 224 2.32 -9.95 -11.43
C ASN A 224 2.91 -9.08 -10.31
N SER A 225 2.30 -9.05 -9.12
CA SER A 225 2.88 -8.41 -7.94
C SER A 225 4.14 -9.16 -7.48
N SER A 226 4.06 -10.49 -7.36
CA SER A 226 5.21 -11.34 -7.06
C SER A 226 6.30 -11.21 -8.13
N SER A 227 5.92 -11.19 -9.41
CA SER A 227 6.88 -11.01 -10.52
C SER A 227 7.58 -9.66 -10.49
N ARG A 228 6.91 -8.57 -10.04
CA ARG A 228 7.55 -7.26 -9.85
C ARG A 228 8.59 -7.31 -8.72
N CYS A 229 8.28 -7.98 -7.61
CA CYS A 229 9.19 -8.12 -6.47
C CYS A 229 10.39 -9.02 -6.80
N ALA A 230 10.16 -10.15 -7.48
CA ALA A 230 11.22 -11.11 -7.83
C ALA A 230 12.35 -10.49 -8.67
N ARG A 231 12.04 -9.47 -9.50
CA ARG A 231 13.03 -8.75 -10.30
C ARG A 231 14.09 -8.02 -9.47
N ALA A 232 13.80 -7.70 -8.21
CA ALA A 232 14.78 -7.10 -7.30
C ALA A 232 16.01 -8.00 -7.09
N LYS A 233 15.85 -9.33 -7.15
CA LYS A 233 16.97 -10.28 -7.08
C LYS A 233 17.86 -10.30 -8.34
N GLY A 234 17.53 -9.48 -9.34
CA GLY A 234 18.13 -9.49 -10.67
C GLY A 234 17.32 -10.31 -11.67
N TYR A 235 17.50 -10.05 -12.97
CA TYR A 235 17.04 -10.95 -14.01
C TYR A 235 17.82 -12.27 -13.90
N VAL A 236 17.29 -13.24 -13.15
CA VAL A 236 17.60 -14.63 -13.46
C VAL A 236 16.84 -14.90 -14.76
N GLY A 237 17.57 -15.08 -15.86
CA GLY A 237 16.98 -15.50 -17.13
C GLY A 237 16.00 -16.65 -16.87
N GLN A 238 14.88 -16.65 -17.58
CA GLN A 238 13.79 -17.61 -17.41
C GLN A 238 14.28 -19.06 -17.29
N GLU A 239 14.56 -19.52 -16.08
CA GLU A 239 13.97 -20.77 -15.64
C GLU A 239 12.60 -20.40 -15.11
N VAL A 240 11.64 -20.46 -16.02
CA VAL A 240 10.26 -20.72 -15.66
C VAL A 240 10.34 -21.80 -14.59
N PHE A 241 10.01 -21.46 -13.35
CA PHE A 241 9.68 -22.42 -12.32
C PHE A 241 8.40 -23.13 -12.79
N ARG A 242 8.52 -23.99 -13.81
CA ARG A 242 7.71 -25.16 -14.02
C ARG A 242 8.15 -26.14 -12.94
N SER A 243 7.90 -25.75 -11.69
CA SER A 243 7.64 -26.70 -10.63
C SER A 243 6.42 -27.47 -11.10
N LYS A 244 6.68 -28.61 -11.73
CA LYS A 244 5.77 -29.76 -11.73
C LYS A 244 5.60 -30.16 -10.25
N ASN A 245 4.79 -29.40 -9.53
CA ASN A 245 4.20 -29.75 -8.26
C ASN A 245 3.07 -28.75 -8.05
N ASN A 246 1.85 -29.22 -8.30
CA ASN A 246 0.58 -28.59 -7.96
C ASN A 246 0.44 -28.50 -6.43
N ALA A 247 1.29 -27.73 -5.78
CA ALA A 247 1.12 -27.32 -4.40
C ALA A 247 0.98 -25.80 -4.42
N ILE A 248 -0.26 -25.36 -4.64
CA ILE A 248 -0.69 -24.01 -4.25
C ILE A 248 -0.39 -23.92 -2.75
N PRO A 249 0.45 -22.99 -2.26
CA PRO A 249 0.53 -22.73 -0.82
C PRO A 249 -0.91 -22.47 -0.35
N PRO A 250 -1.37 -23.09 0.75
CA PRO A 250 -2.78 -23.11 1.11
C PRO A 250 -3.33 -21.69 1.00
N ALA A 251 -4.29 -21.52 0.08
CA ALA A 251 -5.00 -20.28 -0.07
C ALA A 251 -5.51 -19.93 1.32
N PHE A 252 -4.90 -18.93 1.95
CA PHE A 252 -5.47 -18.35 3.14
C PHE A 252 -6.82 -17.82 2.67
N SER A 253 -7.87 -18.52 3.11
CA SER A 253 -9.25 -18.11 2.91
C SER A 253 -9.31 -16.64 3.31
N TYR A 254 -9.56 -15.78 2.32
CA TYR A 254 -10.22 -14.51 2.57
C TYR A 254 -11.55 -14.90 3.23
N LYS A 255 -11.55 -15.02 4.56
CA LYS A 255 -12.78 -15.07 5.33
C LYS A 255 -13.40 -13.70 5.15
N HIS A 256 -14.30 -13.60 4.19
CA HIS A 256 -15.30 -12.55 4.18
C HIS A 256 -15.88 -12.50 5.60
N HIS A 257 -15.69 -11.38 6.29
CA HIS A 257 -16.53 -11.02 7.43
C HIS A 257 -17.94 -10.76 6.89
N GLU A 258 -18.64 -11.82 6.52
CA GLU A 258 -20.10 -11.83 6.48
C GLU A 258 -20.58 -11.81 7.92
N GLY A 259 -20.70 -10.60 8.46
CA GLY A 259 -21.07 -10.46 9.86
C GLY A 259 -21.20 -9.00 10.25
N LEU A 260 -22.03 -8.23 9.54
CA LEU A 260 -22.67 -7.01 10.08
C LEU A 260 -23.73 -6.36 9.16
N LEU A 261 -24.08 -6.95 8.00
CA LEU A 261 -25.09 -6.39 7.08
C LEU A 261 -26.48 -7.06 7.12
N CYS A 262 -26.76 -7.94 8.08
CA CYS A 262 -28.08 -8.61 8.22
C CYS A 262 -28.95 -8.15 9.42
N ARG A 263 -28.78 -6.92 9.93
CA ARG A 263 -29.67 -6.39 11.00
C ARG A 263 -30.32 -5.02 10.74
N LEU A 264 -30.34 -4.54 9.50
CA LEU A 264 -31.04 -3.29 9.15
C LEU A 264 -32.08 -3.41 8.02
N LEU A 265 -32.65 -4.60 7.82
CA LEU A 265 -33.81 -4.80 6.94
C LEU A 265 -34.96 -5.59 7.62
N SER A 266 -35.14 -5.39 8.92
CA SER A 266 -36.33 -5.81 9.66
C SER A 266 -37.05 -4.59 10.23
N MET A 267 -37.49 -3.69 9.37
CA MET A 267 -38.49 -2.67 9.71
C MET A 267 -38.97 -2.00 8.42
N HIS A 268 -39.87 -2.68 7.70
CA HIS A 268 -40.97 -2.08 6.92
C HIS A 268 -41.60 -3.18 6.06
N GLN A 269 -42.51 -3.94 6.65
CA GLN A 269 -43.61 -4.54 5.91
C GLN A 269 -44.89 -4.26 6.69
N SER A 270 -45.70 -3.35 6.15
CA SER A 270 -47.14 -3.33 6.37
C SER A 270 -47.79 -2.59 5.20
N PHE A 271 -48.73 -3.30 4.57
CA PHE A 271 -49.67 -2.86 3.54
C PHE A 271 -49.08 -2.63 2.14
N TYR A 272 -49.29 -3.59 1.22
CA TYR A 272 -50.20 -3.40 0.09
C TYR A 272 -50.63 -4.76 -0.48
N THR A 273 -51.92 -4.81 -0.79
CA THR A 273 -52.74 -5.99 -1.08
C THR A 273 -52.53 -6.53 -2.49
N PHE A 274 -52.62 -7.86 -2.57
CA PHE A 274 -52.69 -8.72 -3.75
C PHE A 274 -53.77 -8.27 -4.75
N ARG A 275 -53.45 -8.22 -6.05
CA ARG A 275 -54.40 -8.52 -7.13
C ARG A 275 -53.70 -9.31 -8.23
N GLU A 276 -54.21 -10.53 -8.42
CA GLU A 276 -53.83 -11.47 -9.47
C GLU A 276 -54.12 -10.91 -10.87
N PHE A 277 -53.24 -11.18 -11.83
CA PHE A 277 -53.59 -11.23 -13.25
C PHE A 277 -53.27 -12.62 -13.77
N ARG A 278 -54.33 -13.36 -14.12
CA ARG A 278 -54.25 -14.62 -14.87
C ARG A 278 -53.99 -14.30 -16.34
N PHE A 279 -53.01 -14.99 -16.93
CA PHE A 279 -52.85 -15.10 -18.37
C PHE A 279 -53.87 -16.09 -18.95
N LYS A 280 -54.64 -15.63 -19.94
CA LYS A 280 -55.06 -16.39 -21.13
C LYS A 280 -55.11 -15.43 -22.31
#